data_AF-A0A645CUY9-F1
#
_entry.id   AF-A0A645CUY9-F1
#
_cell.length_a   1.000
_cell.length_b   1.000
_cell.length_c   1.000
_cell.angle_alpha   90.00
_cell.angle_beta   90.00
_cell.angle_gamma   90.00
#
_symmetry.space_group_name_H-M   'P 1'
#
loop_
_entity.id
_entity.type
_entity.pdbx_description
1 polymer ?
#
loop_
_entity_poly.entity_id
_entity_poly.type
_entity_poly.pdbx_seq_one_letter_code
_entity_poly.pdbx_strand_id
1 'polypeptide(L)'
;MLGFGVMKKVTGDLPIIFDVTHALQQRDPNAGASGGRRQQIVDLARAGMATGLAGLFLEAHPDPNQAKCDGPSALPLDKLEPFLAQVKAVDDLVKSFEPLVID
;
A
#
# COMPACT_ATOMS: atom_id res chain seq x y z
N MET A 1 -1.08 -10.96 -3.87
CA MET A 1 -0.47 -9.86 -4.63
C MET A 1 0.02 -10.28 -6.03
N LEU A 2 -0.40 -11.42 -6.60
CA LEU A 2 0.10 -11.90 -7.91
C LEU A 2 -0.21 -10.98 -9.10
N GLY A 3 -1.27 -10.16 -8.98
CA GLY A 3 -1.68 -9.22 -10.03
C GLY A 3 -0.59 -8.21 -10.42
N PHE A 4 0.32 -7.83 -9.51
CA PHE A 4 1.42 -6.92 -9.86
C PHE A 4 2.34 -7.49 -10.93
N GLY A 5 2.69 -8.78 -10.85
CA GLY A 5 3.51 -9.46 -11.85
C GLY A 5 2.80 -9.55 -13.20
N VAL A 6 1.48 -9.81 -13.19
CA VAL A 6 0.67 -9.81 -14.41
C VAL A 6 0.69 -8.42 -15.06
N MET A 7 0.46 -7.35 -14.29
CA MET A 7 0.47 -5.98 -14.81
C MET A 7 1.81 -5.59 -15.42
N LYS A 8 2.94 -5.90 -14.77
CA LYS A 8 4.28 -5.68 -15.35
C LYS A 8 4.42 -6.37 -16.71
N LYS A 9 4.10 -7.67 -16.78
CA LYS A 9 4.27 -8.48 -17.99
C LYS A 9 3.44 -7.95 -19.17
N VAL A 10 2.17 -7.63 -18.95
CA VAL A 10 1.27 -7.21 -20.04
C VAL A 10 1.50 -5.77 -20.49
N THR A 11 2.25 -4.97 -19.73
CA THR A 11 2.56 -3.58 -20.06
C THR A 11 3.98 -3.36 -20.56
N GLY A 12 4.81 -4.40 -20.62
CA GLY A 12 6.23 -4.24 -21.00
C GLY A 12 7.06 -3.60 -19.88
N ASP A 13 6.88 -4.09 -18.65
CA ASP A 13 7.61 -3.68 -17.44
C ASP A 13 7.45 -2.19 -17.06
N LEU A 14 6.26 -1.63 -17.31
CA LEU A 14 5.94 -0.30 -16.81
C LEU A 14 5.95 -0.25 -15.26
N PRO A 15 6.25 0.93 -14.67
CA PRO A 15 6.22 1.11 -13.23
C PRO A 15 4.86 0.78 -12.63
N ILE A 16 4.85 -0.07 -11.60
CA ILE A 16 3.65 -0.41 -10.85
C ILE A 16 3.70 0.25 -9.48
N ILE A 17 2.66 1.02 -9.17
CA ILE A 17 2.47 1.69 -7.89
C ILE A 17 1.34 0.98 -7.14
N PHE A 18 1.54 0.73 -5.84
CA PHE A 18 0.49 0.20 -4.99
C PHE A 18 -0.14 1.29 -4.13
N ASP A 19 -1.42 1.56 -4.34
CA ASP A 19 -2.24 2.40 -3.48
C ASP A 19 -2.74 1.59 -2.29
N VAL A 20 -2.03 1.70 -1.17
CA VAL A 20 -2.37 0.94 0.04
C VAL A 20 -3.55 1.55 0.77
N THR A 21 -3.75 2.86 0.70
CA THR A 21 -4.86 3.53 1.40
C THR A 21 -6.20 3.10 0.81
N HIS A 22 -6.37 3.20 -0.51
CA HIS A 22 -7.64 2.86 -1.14
C HIS A 22 -7.89 1.33 -1.17
N ALA A 23 -6.85 0.51 -1.19
CA ALA A 23 -6.99 -0.94 -1.06
C ALA A 23 -7.58 -1.40 0.29
N LEU A 24 -7.58 -0.53 1.31
CA LEU A 24 -8.14 -0.81 2.64
C LEU A 24 -9.61 -0.42 2.77
N GLN A 25 -10.20 0.23 1.76
CA GLN A 25 -11.60 0.63 1.80
C GLN A 25 -12.51 -0.59 2.01
N GLN A 26 -13.56 -0.37 2.81
CA GLN A 26 -14.67 -1.28 2.99
C GLN A 26 -15.96 -0.48 3.03
N ARG A 27 -17.07 -1.08 2.64
CA ARG A 27 -18.36 -0.43 2.74
C ARG A 27 -19.40 -1.39 3.29
N ASP A 28 -20.14 -0.92 4.27
CA ASP A 28 -21.38 -1.58 4.64
C ASP A 28 -22.44 -1.29 3.56
N PRO A 29 -23.35 -2.23 3.24
CA PRO A 29 -24.27 -2.10 2.12
C PRO A 29 -25.13 -0.83 2.11
N ASN A 30 -25.44 -0.28 3.28
CA ASN A 30 -26.32 0.88 3.45
C ASN A 30 -25.60 2.14 3.99
N ALA A 31 -24.26 2.16 4.01
CA ALA A 31 -23.51 3.31 4.52
C ALA A 31 -23.47 4.47 3.51
N GLY A 32 -23.63 5.71 4.01
CA GLY A 32 -23.54 6.93 3.19
C GLY A 32 -22.10 7.35 2.83
N ALA A 33 -21.09 6.65 3.34
CA ALA A 33 -19.68 6.89 3.07
C ALA A 33 -18.88 5.58 3.15
N SER A 34 -17.68 5.56 2.55
CA SER A 34 -16.78 4.41 2.69
C SER A 34 -16.25 4.31 4.11
N GLY A 35 -16.26 3.10 4.66
CA GLY A 35 -15.41 2.71 5.77
C GLY A 35 -14.00 2.35 5.28
N GLY A 36 -13.22 1.73 6.17
CA GLY A 36 -11.84 1.37 5.88
C GLY A 36 -11.17 0.64 7.03
N ARG A 37 -9.98 0.10 6.74
CA ARG A 37 -9.19 -0.73 7.65
C ARG A 37 -7.77 -0.19 7.82
N ARG A 38 -7.61 1.07 8.26
CA ARG A 38 -6.27 1.67 8.47
C ARG A 38 -5.37 0.90 9.44
N GLN A 39 -5.93 0.15 10.39
CA GLN A 39 -5.17 -0.70 11.33
C GLN A 39 -4.28 -1.75 10.62
N GLN A 40 -4.64 -2.16 9.41
CA GLN A 40 -3.94 -3.17 8.59
C GLN A 40 -3.00 -2.53 7.56
N ILE A 41 -2.84 -1.21 7.59
CA ILE A 41 -2.06 -0.50 6.56
C ILE A 41 -0.60 -0.93 6.52
N VAL A 42 0.00 -1.22 7.67
CA VAL A 42 1.38 -1.71 7.76
C VAL A 42 1.50 -3.10 7.15
N ASP A 43 0.59 -4.00 7.50
CA ASP A 43 0.60 -5.38 7.00
C ASP A 43 0.45 -5.40 5.48
N LEU A 44 -0.52 -4.64 4.96
CA LEU A 44 -0.81 -4.62 3.53
C LEU A 44 0.29 -3.91 2.73
N ALA A 45 0.82 -2.78 3.23
CA ALA A 45 1.93 -2.07 2.58
C ALA A 45 3.16 -2.97 2.46
N ARG A 46 3.58 -3.63 3.55
CA ARG A 46 4.72 -4.54 3.53
C ARG A 46 4.50 -5.71 2.58
N ALA A 47 3.31 -6.30 2.58
CA ALA A 47 2.98 -7.39 1.66
C ALA A 47 3.06 -6.96 0.19
N GLY A 48 2.60 -5.75 -0.14
CA GLY A 48 2.73 -5.18 -1.49
C GLY A 48 4.19 -4.90 -1.86
N MET A 49 4.91 -4.19 -0.98
CA MET A 49 6.29 -3.77 -1.23
C MET A 49 7.26 -4.95 -1.33
N ALA A 50 7.01 -6.04 -0.59
CA ALA A 50 7.78 -7.27 -0.70
C ALA A 50 7.74 -7.92 -2.11
N THR A 51 6.82 -7.50 -2.99
CA THR A 51 6.77 -7.97 -4.40
C THR A 51 7.68 -7.18 -5.35
N GLY A 52 8.44 -6.20 -4.84
CA GLY A 52 9.36 -5.39 -5.63
C GLY A 52 8.62 -4.41 -6.54
N LEU A 53 8.00 -3.38 -5.97
CA LEU A 53 7.23 -2.38 -6.72
C LEU A 53 8.02 -1.11 -7.01
N ALA A 54 7.54 -0.31 -7.96
CA ALA A 54 8.16 0.97 -8.29
C ALA A 54 7.84 2.04 -7.24
N GLY A 55 6.67 1.96 -6.60
CA GLY A 55 6.30 2.90 -5.54
C GLY A 55 5.09 2.45 -4.73
N LEU A 56 4.92 3.15 -3.61
CA LEU A 56 3.76 3.08 -2.73
C LEU A 56 3.04 4.42 -2.80
N PHE A 57 1.72 4.40 -3.01
CA PHE A 57 0.85 5.54 -2.82
C PHE A 57 0.19 5.43 -1.45
N LEU A 58 0.15 6.55 -0.71
CA LEU A 58 -0.29 6.61 0.68
C LEU A 58 -0.90 7.98 0.98
N GLU A 59 -2.05 7.98 1.64
CA GLU A 59 -2.64 9.17 2.26
C GLU A 59 -2.54 9.11 3.79
N ALA A 60 -2.35 10.28 4.40
CA ALA A 60 -2.25 10.44 5.85
C ALA A 60 -3.01 11.69 6.32
N HIS A 61 -3.42 11.70 7.59
CA HIS A 61 -4.09 12.85 8.21
C HIS A 61 -3.64 13.00 9.68
N PRO A 62 -3.51 14.23 10.22
CA PRO A 62 -3.17 14.46 11.63
C PRO A 62 -4.15 13.80 12.60
N ASP A 63 -5.43 13.83 12.26
CA ASP A 63 -6.50 13.10 12.96
C ASP A 63 -7.42 12.42 11.95
N PRO A 64 -7.17 11.16 11.57
CA PRO A 64 -7.95 10.47 10.55
C PRO A 64 -9.46 10.42 10.83
N ASN A 65 -9.90 10.53 12.09
CA ASN A 65 -11.33 10.53 12.40
C ASN A 65 -12.02 11.85 12.01
N GLN A 66 -11.26 12.92 11.82
CA GLN A 66 -11.74 14.24 11.40
C GLN A 66 -11.47 14.52 9.91
N ALA A 67 -10.92 13.55 9.17
CA ALA A 67 -10.73 13.69 7.73
C ALA A 67 -12.09 13.74 7.03
N LYS A 68 -12.23 14.67 6.06
CA LYS A 68 -13.50 14.88 5.33
C LYS A 68 -13.82 13.77 4.33
N CYS A 69 -12.83 12.98 3.95
CA CYS A 69 -12.93 11.83 3.06
C CYS A 69 -11.89 10.79 3.49
N ASP A 70 -12.19 9.51 3.34
CA ASP A 70 -11.27 8.36 3.51
C ASP A 70 -10.46 8.25 4.81
N GLY A 71 -10.86 9.00 5.85
CA GLY A 71 -10.33 8.90 7.20
C GLY A 71 -10.24 7.49 7.80
N PRO A 72 -11.20 6.59 7.55
CA PRO A 72 -11.11 5.19 7.98
C PRO A 72 -9.92 4.40 7.41
N SER A 73 -9.34 4.85 6.30
CA SER A 73 -8.18 4.23 5.64
C SER A 73 -6.88 5.03 5.78
N ALA A 74 -6.96 6.33 6.11
CA ALA A 74 -5.79 7.20 6.21
C ALA A 74 -4.86 6.83 7.38
N LEU A 75 -3.54 6.92 7.15
CA LEU A 75 -2.53 6.76 8.18
C LEU A 75 -2.55 7.95 9.15
N PRO A 76 -2.46 7.75 10.48
CA PRO A 76 -2.15 8.85 11.40
C PRO A 76 -0.80 9.48 11.06
N LEU A 77 -0.77 10.78 10.79
CA LEU A 77 0.40 11.46 10.23
C LEU A 77 1.65 11.35 11.13
N ASP A 78 1.46 11.30 12.45
CA ASP A 78 2.53 11.13 13.43
C ASP A 78 3.22 9.75 13.36
N LYS A 79 2.66 8.79 12.61
CA LYS A 79 3.24 7.47 12.35
C LYS A 79 3.95 7.36 11.01
N LEU A 80 3.99 8.43 10.22
CA LEU A 80 4.53 8.38 8.85
C LEU A 80 6.01 7.97 8.81
N GLU A 81 6.86 8.59 9.64
CA GLU A 81 8.29 8.28 9.64
C GLU A 81 8.60 6.81 10.00
N PRO A 82 8.13 6.25 11.14
CA PRO A 82 8.38 4.85 11.45
C PRO A 82 7.73 3.89 10.44
N PHE A 83 6.61 4.27 9.82
CA PHE A 83 6.01 3.50 8.72
C PHE A 83 6.94 3.45 7.50
N LEU A 84 7.43 4.60 7.04
CA LEU A 84 8.32 4.70 5.88
C LEU A 84 9.66 4.01 6.13
N ALA A 85 10.21 4.08 7.35
CA ALA A 85 11.42 3.35 7.70
C ALA A 85 11.28 1.84 7.50
N GLN A 86 10.13 1.27 7.89
CA GLN A 86 9.86 -0.16 7.70
C GLN A 86 9.62 -0.51 6.23
N VAL A 87 8.85 0.31 5.51
CA VAL A 87 8.63 0.14 4.07
C VAL A 87 9.94 0.17 3.31
N LYS A 88 10.81 1.14 3.62
CA LYS A 88 12.14 1.24 3.02
C LYS A 88 13.01 0.02 3.31
N ALA A 89 13.01 -0.49 4.55
CA ALA A 89 13.78 -1.68 4.91
C ALA A 89 13.33 -2.94 4.13
N VAL A 90 12.02 -3.13 3.94
CA VAL A 90 11.49 -4.21 3.09
C VAL A 90 11.91 -3.98 1.64
N ASP A 91 11.77 -2.76 1.14
CA ASP A 91 12.09 -2.39 -0.23
C ASP A 91 13.57 -2.62 -0.58
N ASP A 92 14.48 -2.12 0.26
CA ASP A 92 15.92 -2.28 0.12
C ASP A 92 16.29 -3.78 0.07
N LEU A 93 15.70 -4.58 0.98
CA LEU A 93 15.96 -6.02 1.03
C LEU A 93 15.51 -6.72 -0.25
N VAL A 94 14.25 -6.56 -0.67
CA VAL A 94 13.73 -7.31 -1.82
C VAL A 94 14.34 -6.83 -3.15
N LYS A 95 14.74 -5.55 -3.24
CA LYS A 95 15.46 -5.02 -4.40
C LYS A 95 16.94 -5.43 -4.45
N SER A 96 17.49 -5.97 -3.36
CA SER A 96 18.87 -6.48 -3.32
C SER A 96 19.02 -7.90 -3.84
N PHE A 97 17.92 -8.62 -4.07
CA PHE A 97 17.96 -10.00 -4.54
C PHE A 97 18.26 -10.07 -6.04
N GLU A 98 19.15 -11.00 -6.42
CA GLU A 98 19.32 -11.38 -7.82
C GLU A 98 18.02 -12.02 -8.36
N PRO A 99 17.55 -11.64 -9.56
CA PRO A 99 16.33 -12.20 -10.12
C PRO A 99 16.44 -13.72 -10.32
N LEU A 100 15.44 -14.46 -9.81
CA LEU A 100 15.26 -15.88 -10.11
C LEU A 100 14.25 -16.04 -11.24
N VAL A 101 14.69 -16.64 -12.34
CA VAL A 101 13.82 -16.99 -13.47
C VAL A 101 13.41 -18.45 -13.32
N ILE A 102 12.10 -18.68 -13.29
CA ILE A 102 11.49 -20.01 -13.23
C ILE A 102 10.71 -20.21 -14.53
N ASP A 103 11.01 -21.29 -15.24
CA ASP A 103 10.41 -21.65 -16.54
C ASP A 103 8.93 -22.09 -16.44
#